data_AF-A0A8D3E7S1-F1
#
_entry.id   AF-A0A8D3E7S1-F1
#
_cell.length_a   1.000
_cell.length_b   1.000
_cell.length_c   1.000
_cell.angle_alpha   90.00
_cell.angle_beta   90.00
_cell.angle_gamma   90.00
#
_symmetry.space_group_name_H-M   'P 1'
#
loop_
_entity.id
_entity.type
_entity.pdbx_description
1 polymer ?
#
loop_
_entity_poly.entity_id
_entity_poly.type
_entity_poly.pdbx_seq_one_letter_code
_entity_poly.pdbx_strand_id
1 'polypeptide(L)'
;IIKKKKKENTKIHLTVNRKHVEADKSLRPSVSFSSLIQLFSPLAPDVPAPEQPELFLKKLQQCCTVFDFMDTLSDLKMKEYKRSTLNELVDYVTVSRGYLTEQAYPEVVKMVSHNIFRTLPPSDSNEFDPEEDEPTLEASWPHLQLVYEFFIRFLESQEFQPSIAKKYIDQKFVLQLLELFDSEDPRERDYLKTVLHRIYGKFLGLRAFIRKQINNIFLRFVYETEHFNGVAELLEILGSIINGFALPLKAEHKQFLVKVLIPLHTVRSLSLFHAQLAYCIVQFLEKDPTLTEPVIRGLLKFWPKTCSQKEVMFLGELEEILDVIEPTQFVKIQEPLFKQISRCVSSPHFQVAERALYYWNNEYIMSLIEENSSVILPIMFASLYRISKEHWNPAIVALVYNVLKAFMEMNSTLFDELTATYKSDRQREKKKEKEREELWKKLEDLELKQRRRSPSDPAPFSPPSHSPSPLHPVPSLHISHVCPELRRLWTDTERHWFLLVFFFSFFFSCFFFLSSVFMRLLLYSRFITSDFILSTAL
;
A
#
# COMPACT_ATOMS: atom_id res chain seq x y z
N ILE A 1 -6.64 17.78 -31.78
CA ILE A 1 -6.25 16.57 -32.54
C ILE A 1 -6.13 15.33 -31.64
N ILE A 2 -5.44 15.41 -30.50
CA ILE A 2 -5.28 14.29 -29.54
C ILE A 2 -6.61 13.82 -28.91
N LYS A 3 -7.51 14.73 -28.49
CA LYS A 3 -8.87 14.37 -28.02
C LYS A 3 -9.75 13.73 -29.10
N LYS A 4 -9.52 14.05 -30.39
CA LYS A 4 -10.26 13.48 -31.52
C LYS A 4 -9.77 12.06 -31.82
N LYS A 5 -8.44 11.83 -31.81
CA LYS A 5 -7.82 10.51 -31.88
C LYS A 5 -8.24 9.58 -30.74
N LYS A 6 -8.38 10.09 -29.51
CA LYS A 6 -8.84 9.27 -28.37
C LYS A 6 -10.29 8.83 -28.56
N LYS A 7 -11.19 9.72 -29.03
CA LYS A 7 -12.60 9.40 -29.33
C LYS A 7 -12.76 8.45 -30.54
N GLU A 8 -11.92 8.58 -31.56
CA GLU A 8 -11.88 7.63 -32.69
C GLU A 8 -11.36 6.26 -32.27
N ASN A 9 -10.30 6.18 -31.45
CA ASN A 9 -9.82 4.91 -30.92
C ASN A 9 -10.87 4.23 -30.01
N THR A 10 -11.60 4.98 -29.18
CA THR A 10 -12.69 4.42 -28.36
C THR A 10 -13.86 3.91 -29.24
N LYS A 11 -14.22 4.63 -30.32
CA LYS A 11 -15.25 4.17 -31.27
C LYS A 11 -14.80 2.94 -32.05
N ILE A 12 -13.53 2.86 -32.46
CA ILE A 12 -12.98 1.69 -33.14
C ILE A 12 -12.97 0.49 -32.17
N HIS A 13 -12.58 0.68 -30.91
CA HIS A 13 -12.58 -0.38 -29.89
C HIS A 13 -13.98 -0.90 -29.56
N LEU A 14 -14.98 0.00 -29.44
CA LEU A 14 -16.39 -0.37 -29.23
C LEU A 14 -16.98 -1.11 -30.44
N THR A 15 -16.57 -0.74 -31.66
CA THR A 15 -17.03 -1.41 -32.89
C THR A 15 -16.36 -2.77 -33.07
N VAL A 16 -15.09 -2.91 -32.66
CA VAL A 16 -14.36 -4.20 -32.67
C VAL A 16 -14.92 -5.13 -31.60
N ASN A 17 -15.24 -4.65 -30.39
CA ASN A 17 -15.92 -5.46 -29.37
C ASN A 17 -17.33 -5.87 -29.80
N ARG A 18 -18.09 -4.97 -30.45
CA ARG A 18 -19.42 -5.33 -30.96
C ARG A 18 -19.35 -6.36 -32.09
N LYS A 19 -18.34 -6.27 -32.96
CA LYS A 19 -18.07 -7.26 -34.01
C LYS A 19 -17.49 -8.57 -33.47
N HIS A 20 -16.71 -8.56 -32.39
CA HIS A 20 -16.26 -9.79 -31.72
C HIS A 20 -17.41 -10.48 -30.99
N VAL A 21 -18.29 -9.73 -30.32
CA VAL A 21 -19.50 -10.26 -29.67
C VAL A 21 -20.53 -10.75 -30.71
N GLU A 22 -20.61 -10.12 -31.89
CA GLU A 22 -21.43 -10.61 -33.01
C GLU A 22 -20.79 -11.80 -33.74
N ALA A 23 -19.46 -11.85 -33.86
CA ALA A 23 -18.75 -12.99 -34.43
C ALA A 23 -18.86 -14.24 -33.54
N ASP A 24 -18.83 -14.09 -32.21
CA ASP A 24 -19.05 -15.18 -31.24
C ASP A 24 -20.51 -15.66 -31.15
N LYS A 25 -21.46 -14.86 -31.66
CA LYS A 25 -22.85 -15.31 -31.86
C LYS A 25 -23.01 -16.13 -33.14
N SER A 26 -22.14 -15.95 -34.13
CA SER A 26 -22.27 -16.57 -35.46
C SER A 26 -21.61 -17.95 -35.62
N LEU A 27 -20.88 -18.43 -34.60
CA LEU A 27 -20.21 -19.74 -34.62
C LEU A 27 -20.70 -20.71 -33.52
N ARG A 28 -21.93 -20.56 -33.03
CA ARG A 28 -22.56 -21.57 -32.17
C ARG A 28 -23.15 -22.67 -33.04
N PRO A 29 -22.69 -23.93 -32.96
CA PRO A 29 -23.49 -25.04 -33.46
C PRO A 29 -24.78 -25.03 -32.64
N SER A 30 -25.93 -24.97 -33.32
CA SER A 30 -27.23 -25.21 -32.70
C SER A 30 -27.30 -26.68 -32.29
N VAL A 31 -26.74 -27.01 -31.13
CA VAL A 31 -26.93 -28.34 -30.52
C VAL A 31 -28.38 -28.40 -30.06
N SER A 32 -29.17 -29.27 -30.69
CA SER A 32 -30.62 -29.35 -30.45
C SER A 32 -30.94 -29.69 -28.99
N PHE A 33 -31.93 -28.99 -28.45
CA PHE A 33 -32.48 -29.05 -27.09
C PHE A 33 -32.79 -30.48 -26.57
N SER A 34 -33.05 -31.44 -27.46
CA SER A 34 -33.31 -32.84 -27.12
C SER A 34 -32.07 -33.65 -26.74
N SER A 35 -30.89 -33.26 -27.24
CA SER A 35 -29.64 -34.03 -27.05
C SER A 35 -28.96 -33.77 -25.70
N LEU A 36 -29.25 -32.62 -25.06
CA LEU A 36 -28.73 -32.28 -23.74
C LEU A 36 -29.52 -32.95 -22.61
N ILE A 37 -30.86 -32.99 -22.72
CA ILE A 37 -31.75 -33.47 -21.64
C ILE A 37 -31.62 -34.99 -21.41
N GLN A 38 -31.25 -35.77 -22.44
CA GLN A 38 -31.22 -37.23 -22.37
C GLN A 38 -29.95 -37.83 -21.72
N LEU A 39 -29.04 -36.99 -21.22
CA LEU A 39 -27.75 -37.40 -20.63
C LEU A 39 -27.52 -36.96 -19.17
N PHE A 40 -28.51 -36.33 -18.53
CA PHE A 40 -28.42 -35.91 -17.13
C PHE A 40 -28.93 -37.00 -16.19
N SER A 41 -28.19 -38.11 -16.13
CA SER A 41 -28.32 -39.06 -15.03
C SER A 41 -27.40 -38.61 -13.87
N PRO A 42 -27.87 -38.61 -12.61
CA PRO A 42 -26.97 -38.48 -11.48
C PRO A 42 -25.86 -39.57 -11.57
N LEU A 43 -24.66 -39.26 -11.09
CA LEU A 43 -23.67 -40.22 -10.60
C LEU A 43 -24.34 -40.87 -9.38
N ALA A 44 -25.33 -41.69 -9.65
CA ALA A 44 -25.88 -42.57 -8.65
C ALA A 44 -24.73 -43.49 -8.20
N PRO A 45 -24.68 -43.89 -6.92
CA PRO A 45 -23.83 -44.98 -6.47
C PRO A 45 -24.07 -46.31 -7.24
N ASP A 46 -25.12 -46.36 -8.08
CA ASP A 46 -25.54 -47.50 -8.88
C ASP A 46 -24.89 -47.59 -10.29
N VAL A 47 -24.01 -46.66 -10.69
CA VAL A 47 -23.26 -46.78 -11.96
C VAL A 47 -22.10 -47.75 -11.80
N PRO A 48 -21.97 -48.80 -12.63
CA PRO A 48 -20.86 -49.75 -12.57
C PRO A 48 -19.51 -49.03 -12.58
N ALA A 49 -18.59 -49.42 -11.69
CA ALA A 49 -17.23 -48.90 -11.59
C ALA A 49 -16.49 -48.66 -12.94
N PRO A 50 -16.62 -49.51 -13.99
CA PRO A 50 -15.95 -49.27 -15.28
C PRO A 50 -16.51 -48.09 -16.11
N GLU A 51 -17.76 -47.67 -15.92
CA GLU A 51 -18.38 -46.59 -16.70
C GLU A 51 -18.19 -45.20 -16.07
N GLN A 52 -17.80 -45.16 -14.80
CA GLN A 52 -17.64 -43.93 -14.04
C GLN A 52 -16.59 -42.96 -14.64
N PRO A 53 -15.42 -43.42 -15.13
CA PRO A 53 -14.43 -42.52 -15.74
C PRO A 53 -14.95 -41.86 -17.02
N GLU A 54 -15.72 -42.57 -17.84
CA GLU A 54 -16.28 -42.02 -19.09
C GLU A 54 -17.41 -41.02 -18.79
N LEU A 55 -18.25 -41.32 -17.81
CA LEU A 55 -19.30 -40.41 -17.35
C LEU A 55 -18.69 -39.13 -16.75
N PHE A 56 -17.59 -39.24 -16.01
CA PHE A 56 -16.83 -38.10 -15.48
C PHE A 56 -16.37 -37.16 -16.60
N LEU A 57 -15.77 -37.70 -17.67
CA LEU A 57 -15.35 -36.89 -18.83
C LEU A 57 -16.53 -36.19 -19.51
N LYS A 58 -17.65 -36.89 -19.69
CA LYS A 58 -18.88 -36.30 -20.26
C LYS A 58 -19.42 -35.15 -19.41
N LYS A 59 -19.41 -35.28 -18.08
CA LYS A 59 -19.84 -34.22 -17.16
C LYS A 59 -18.89 -33.00 -17.19
N LEU A 60 -17.58 -33.20 -17.28
CA LEU A 60 -16.63 -32.09 -17.47
C LEU A 60 -16.91 -31.30 -18.74
N GLN A 61 -17.23 -31.98 -19.83
CA GLN A 61 -17.57 -31.33 -21.11
C GLN A 61 -18.87 -30.51 -21.00
N GLN A 62 -19.88 -31.03 -20.30
CA GLN A 62 -21.12 -30.28 -20.06
C GLN A 62 -20.87 -29.00 -19.26
N CYS A 63 -20.01 -29.07 -18.23
CA CYS A 63 -19.63 -27.92 -17.40
C CYS A 63 -18.79 -26.86 -18.14
N CYS A 64 -18.33 -27.12 -19.36
CA CYS A 64 -17.68 -26.12 -20.22
C CYS A 64 -18.65 -25.05 -20.74
N THR A 65 -19.96 -25.30 -20.70
CA THR A 65 -20.97 -24.32 -21.14
C THR A 65 -21.04 -23.16 -20.14
N VAL A 66 -20.70 -21.95 -20.58
CA VAL A 66 -20.75 -20.72 -19.77
C VAL A 66 -22.13 -20.08 -19.88
N PHE A 67 -22.68 -19.67 -18.74
CA PHE A 67 -23.97 -18.97 -18.65
C PHE A 67 -23.75 -17.51 -18.27
N ASP A 68 -24.58 -16.63 -18.80
CA ASP A 68 -24.57 -15.21 -18.44
C ASP A 68 -25.38 -14.99 -17.15
N PHE A 69 -24.73 -14.46 -16.12
CA PHE A 69 -25.34 -14.16 -14.82
C PHE A 69 -25.80 -12.70 -14.70
N MET A 70 -25.46 -11.83 -15.66
CA MET A 70 -25.96 -10.45 -15.69
C MET A 70 -27.46 -10.40 -15.99
N ASP A 71 -27.96 -11.36 -16.77
CA ASP A 71 -29.39 -11.61 -16.90
C ASP A 71 -29.84 -12.63 -15.84
N THR A 72 -30.48 -12.14 -14.78
CA THR A 72 -30.89 -12.95 -13.63
C THR A 72 -32.07 -13.88 -13.93
N LEU A 73 -32.80 -13.66 -15.03
CA LEU A 73 -34.02 -14.43 -15.36
C LEU A 73 -33.79 -15.47 -16.46
N SER A 74 -32.70 -15.36 -17.23
CA SER A 74 -32.36 -16.34 -18.25
C SER A 74 -31.81 -17.64 -17.66
N ASP A 75 -32.15 -18.75 -18.32
CA ASP A 75 -31.52 -20.07 -18.12
C ASP A 75 -31.48 -20.58 -16.68
N LEU A 76 -32.39 -20.14 -15.81
CA LEU A 76 -32.43 -20.51 -14.38
C LEU A 76 -32.28 -22.02 -14.14
N LYS A 77 -33.03 -22.81 -14.92
CA LYS A 77 -33.01 -24.27 -14.84
C LYS A 77 -31.65 -24.86 -15.22
N MET A 78 -31.03 -24.32 -16.28
CA MET A 78 -29.73 -24.79 -16.77
C MET A 78 -28.58 -24.35 -15.85
N LYS A 79 -28.68 -23.13 -15.28
CA LYS A 79 -27.78 -22.63 -14.25
C LYS A 79 -27.80 -23.54 -13.01
N GLU A 80 -28.99 -23.93 -12.56
CA GLU A 80 -29.16 -24.86 -11.45
C GLU A 80 -28.59 -26.25 -11.77
N TYR A 81 -28.83 -26.79 -12.97
CA TYR A 81 -28.27 -28.08 -13.38
C TYR A 81 -26.75 -28.07 -13.38
N LYS A 82 -26.12 -27.06 -13.99
CA LYS A 82 -24.65 -26.94 -13.97
C LYS A 82 -24.12 -26.84 -12.54
N ARG A 83 -24.80 -26.09 -11.66
CA ARG A 83 -24.40 -25.99 -10.24
C ARG A 83 -24.42 -27.36 -9.56
N SER A 84 -25.51 -28.10 -9.71
CA SER A 84 -25.66 -29.45 -9.14
C SER A 84 -24.59 -30.41 -9.68
N THR A 85 -24.34 -30.41 -10.99
CA THR A 85 -23.30 -31.24 -11.62
C THR A 85 -21.90 -30.86 -11.14
N LEU A 86 -21.58 -29.57 -10.97
CA LEU A 86 -20.29 -29.13 -10.43
C LEU A 86 -20.11 -29.59 -8.98
N ASN A 87 -21.14 -29.48 -8.14
CA ASN A 87 -21.10 -29.93 -6.75
C ASN A 87 -20.84 -31.43 -6.66
N GLU A 88 -21.54 -32.20 -7.47
CA GLU A 88 -21.36 -33.64 -7.59
C GLU A 88 -19.95 -34.02 -8.08
N LEU A 89 -19.38 -33.25 -9.02
CA LEU A 89 -17.99 -33.44 -9.45
C LEU A 89 -17.00 -33.17 -8.31
N VAL A 90 -17.24 -32.15 -7.47
CA VAL A 90 -16.43 -31.86 -6.28
C VAL A 90 -16.49 -33.03 -5.29
N ASP A 91 -17.69 -33.55 -5.01
CA ASP A 91 -17.87 -34.69 -4.11
C ASP A 91 -17.17 -35.95 -4.66
N TYR A 92 -17.31 -36.20 -5.96
CA TYR A 92 -16.69 -37.34 -6.64
C TYR A 92 -15.16 -37.30 -6.57
N VAL A 93 -14.51 -36.16 -6.89
CA VAL A 93 -13.05 -36.05 -6.84
C VAL A 93 -12.47 -36.11 -5.43
N THR A 94 -13.31 -35.84 -4.41
CA THR A 94 -12.93 -35.87 -3.00
C THR A 94 -12.99 -37.29 -2.44
N VAL A 95 -14.01 -38.09 -2.81
CA VAL A 95 -14.26 -39.42 -2.23
C VAL A 95 -13.68 -40.54 -3.09
N SER A 96 -13.80 -40.45 -4.41
CA SER A 96 -13.47 -41.53 -5.33
C SER A 96 -11.98 -41.59 -5.67
N ARG A 97 -11.48 -42.80 -5.95
CA ARG A 97 -10.10 -43.08 -6.36
C ARG A 97 -10.08 -43.70 -7.76
N GLY A 98 -8.99 -43.52 -8.49
CA GLY A 98 -8.78 -44.11 -9.82
C GLY A 98 -9.47 -43.38 -10.97
N TYR A 99 -10.08 -42.20 -10.74
CA TYR A 99 -10.71 -41.40 -11.79
C TYR A 99 -9.69 -40.62 -12.65
N LEU A 100 -8.47 -40.40 -12.12
CA LEU A 100 -7.38 -39.64 -12.75
C LEU A 100 -6.66 -40.45 -13.85
N THR A 101 -7.37 -40.75 -14.93
CA THR A 101 -6.76 -41.30 -16.15
C THR A 101 -5.98 -40.21 -16.92
N GLU A 102 -5.06 -40.60 -17.81
CA GLU A 102 -4.29 -39.61 -18.60
C GLU A 102 -5.19 -38.69 -19.46
N GLN A 103 -6.36 -39.19 -19.88
CA GLN A 103 -7.35 -38.44 -20.66
C GLN A 103 -8.16 -37.44 -19.82
N ALA A 104 -8.20 -37.60 -18.50
CA ALA A 104 -8.91 -36.68 -17.60
C ALA A 104 -8.22 -35.32 -17.46
N TYR A 105 -6.88 -35.30 -17.45
CA TYR A 105 -6.10 -34.06 -17.29
C TYR A 105 -6.45 -32.96 -18.32
N PRO A 106 -6.45 -33.21 -19.65
CA PRO A 106 -6.80 -32.18 -20.61
C PRO A 106 -8.24 -31.68 -20.45
N GLU A 107 -9.21 -32.57 -20.18
CA GLU A 107 -10.61 -32.17 -20.03
C GLU A 107 -10.85 -31.35 -18.76
N VAL A 108 -10.17 -31.68 -17.65
CA VAL A 108 -10.21 -30.88 -16.41
C VAL A 108 -9.63 -29.49 -16.67
N VAL A 109 -8.41 -29.40 -17.22
CA VAL A 109 -7.76 -28.11 -17.48
C VAL A 109 -8.59 -27.28 -18.46
N LYS A 110 -9.19 -27.92 -19.47
CA LYS A 110 -10.11 -27.28 -20.42
C LYS A 110 -11.35 -26.73 -19.73
N MET A 111 -12.03 -27.54 -18.90
CA MET A 111 -13.23 -27.12 -18.17
C MET A 111 -12.94 -25.93 -17.26
N VAL A 112 -11.84 -25.99 -16.50
CA VAL A 112 -11.41 -24.87 -15.65
C VAL A 112 -11.12 -23.63 -16.48
N SER A 113 -10.31 -23.76 -17.54
CA SER A 113 -9.92 -22.64 -18.41
C SER A 113 -11.11 -21.92 -19.05
N HIS A 114 -12.15 -22.66 -19.48
CA HIS A 114 -13.35 -22.07 -20.10
C HIS A 114 -14.22 -21.30 -19.10
N ASN A 115 -14.13 -21.64 -17.81
CA ASN A 115 -14.93 -21.01 -16.77
C ASN A 115 -14.20 -19.82 -16.11
N ILE A 116 -12.91 -19.97 -15.78
CA ILE A 116 -12.20 -18.95 -14.99
C ILE A 116 -11.56 -17.86 -15.86
N PHE A 117 -10.98 -18.22 -17.02
CA PHE A 117 -10.22 -17.27 -17.82
C PHE A 117 -11.15 -16.37 -18.62
N ARG A 118 -11.27 -15.13 -18.16
CA ARG A 118 -12.08 -14.08 -18.75
C ARG A 118 -11.37 -12.75 -18.63
N THR A 119 -11.74 -11.79 -19.46
CA THR A 119 -11.35 -10.40 -19.25
C THR A 119 -12.18 -9.86 -18.09
N LEU A 120 -11.51 -9.29 -17.09
CA LEU A 120 -12.18 -8.67 -15.95
C LEU A 120 -12.99 -7.44 -16.41
N PRO A 121 -14.15 -7.17 -15.80
CA PRO A 121 -14.92 -5.97 -16.10
C PRO A 121 -14.09 -4.71 -15.83
N PRO A 122 -14.33 -3.61 -16.56
CA PRO A 122 -13.67 -2.35 -16.27
C PRO A 122 -14.09 -1.84 -14.89
N SER A 123 -13.16 -1.32 -14.10
CA SER A 123 -13.48 -0.68 -12.82
C SER A 123 -14.34 0.57 -13.04
N ASP A 124 -15.37 0.72 -12.19
CA ASP A 124 -16.36 1.79 -12.29
C ASP A 124 -15.85 3.13 -11.69
N SER A 125 -14.80 3.11 -10.85
CA SER A 125 -14.27 4.30 -10.17
C SER A 125 -13.26 5.08 -11.03
N ASN A 126 -13.50 6.38 -11.22
CA ASN A 126 -12.56 7.31 -11.89
C ASN A 126 -11.53 7.90 -10.91
N GLU A 127 -11.80 7.84 -9.61
CA GLU A 127 -10.92 8.23 -8.51
C GLU A 127 -10.81 7.00 -7.60
N PHE A 128 -9.80 6.16 -7.83
CA PHE A 128 -9.56 4.96 -7.05
C PHE A 128 -9.18 5.35 -5.62
N ASP A 129 -10.08 5.08 -4.66
CA ASP A 129 -9.77 5.12 -3.24
C ASP A 129 -9.82 3.69 -2.67
N PRO A 130 -8.67 3.02 -2.52
CA PRO A 130 -8.61 1.65 -2.06
C PRO A 130 -9.18 1.41 -0.66
N GLU A 131 -9.36 2.46 0.16
CA GLU A 131 -9.92 2.34 1.51
C GLU A 131 -11.45 2.54 1.54
N GLU A 132 -12.04 3.24 0.56
CA GLU A 132 -13.47 3.54 0.50
C GLU A 132 -14.24 2.75 -0.57
N ASP A 133 -13.57 2.26 -1.62
CA ASP A 133 -14.21 1.56 -2.73
C ASP A 133 -14.83 0.21 -2.26
N GLU A 134 -16.15 0.08 -2.37
CA GLU A 134 -16.85 -1.18 -2.11
C GLU A 134 -16.49 -2.22 -3.19
N PRO A 135 -16.09 -3.45 -2.81
CA PRO A 135 -15.67 -4.45 -3.78
C PRO A 135 -16.85 -4.94 -4.63
N THR A 136 -16.72 -4.85 -5.95
CA THR A 136 -17.72 -5.42 -6.87
C THR A 136 -17.67 -6.95 -6.80
N LEU A 137 -18.78 -7.56 -6.38
CA LEU A 137 -18.91 -9.01 -6.30
C LEU A 137 -19.20 -9.62 -7.67
N GLU A 138 -18.56 -10.74 -7.98
CA GLU A 138 -18.75 -11.44 -9.24
C GLU A 138 -20.13 -12.14 -9.30
N ALA A 139 -20.94 -11.80 -10.31
CA ALA A 139 -22.31 -12.32 -10.44
C ALA A 139 -22.34 -13.83 -10.72
N SER A 140 -21.32 -14.36 -11.40
CA SER A 140 -21.20 -15.79 -11.72
C SER A 140 -20.60 -16.64 -10.59
N TRP A 141 -20.40 -16.04 -9.40
CA TRP A 141 -19.79 -16.69 -8.24
C TRP A 141 -20.37 -18.08 -7.87
N PRO A 142 -21.69 -18.34 -7.91
CA PRO A 142 -22.24 -19.66 -7.57
C PRO A 142 -21.70 -20.81 -8.43
N HIS A 143 -21.24 -20.53 -9.65
CA HIS A 143 -20.56 -21.52 -10.49
C HIS A 143 -19.05 -21.46 -10.30
N LEU A 144 -18.45 -20.26 -10.29
CA LEU A 144 -17.00 -20.10 -10.18
C LEU A 144 -16.44 -20.69 -8.88
N GLN A 145 -17.14 -20.51 -7.75
CA GLN A 145 -16.74 -21.10 -6.47
C GLN A 145 -16.52 -22.61 -6.59
N LEU A 146 -17.48 -23.33 -7.19
CA LEU A 146 -17.41 -24.78 -7.36
C LEU A 146 -16.31 -25.19 -8.35
N VAL A 147 -16.06 -24.40 -9.40
CA VAL A 147 -14.97 -24.66 -10.34
C VAL A 147 -13.60 -24.50 -9.66
N TYR A 148 -13.41 -23.46 -8.85
CA TYR A 148 -12.19 -23.26 -8.09
C TYR A 148 -11.99 -24.35 -7.03
N GLU A 149 -13.04 -24.70 -6.29
CA GLU A 149 -13.00 -25.77 -5.30
C GLU A 149 -12.66 -27.11 -5.94
N PHE A 150 -13.33 -27.46 -7.04
CA PHE A 150 -13.02 -28.65 -7.84
C PHE A 150 -11.55 -28.66 -8.26
N PHE A 151 -11.02 -27.54 -8.75
CA PHE A 151 -9.64 -27.48 -9.22
C PHE A 151 -8.63 -27.60 -8.08
N ILE A 152 -8.90 -27.02 -6.91
CA ILE A 152 -8.07 -27.20 -5.72
C ILE A 152 -8.05 -28.67 -5.31
N ARG A 153 -9.21 -29.34 -5.21
CA ARG A 153 -9.28 -30.77 -4.85
C ARG A 153 -8.55 -31.64 -5.86
N PHE A 154 -8.69 -31.35 -7.14
CA PHE A 154 -7.94 -32.01 -8.22
C PHE A 154 -6.41 -31.83 -8.05
N LEU A 155 -5.94 -30.62 -7.76
CA LEU A 155 -4.52 -30.35 -7.52
C LEU A 155 -4.02 -30.99 -6.22
N GLU A 156 -4.85 -31.12 -5.19
CA GLU A 156 -4.50 -31.70 -3.88
C GLU A 156 -4.59 -33.22 -3.83
N SER A 157 -5.24 -33.84 -4.81
CA SER A 157 -5.36 -35.31 -4.91
C SER A 157 -4.00 -36.00 -4.80
N GLN A 158 -3.97 -37.10 -4.04
CA GLN A 158 -2.77 -37.95 -3.88
C GLN A 158 -2.42 -38.70 -5.17
N GLU A 159 -3.39 -38.93 -6.04
CA GLU A 159 -3.20 -39.58 -7.35
C GLU A 159 -2.74 -38.60 -8.43
N PHE A 160 -2.64 -37.30 -8.11
CA PHE A 160 -2.23 -36.28 -9.07
C PHE A 160 -0.77 -36.48 -9.50
N GLN A 161 -0.54 -36.55 -10.81
CA GLN A 161 0.77 -36.74 -11.42
C GLN A 161 1.25 -35.47 -12.15
N PRO A 162 2.21 -34.70 -11.57
CA PRO A 162 2.72 -33.48 -12.19
C PRO A 162 3.40 -33.70 -13.55
N SER A 163 3.94 -34.90 -13.79
CA SER A 163 4.60 -35.29 -15.04
C SER A 163 3.66 -35.29 -16.25
N ILE A 164 2.39 -35.62 -16.05
CA ILE A 164 1.34 -35.60 -17.09
C ILE A 164 0.74 -34.20 -17.18
N ALA A 165 0.37 -33.62 -16.03
CA ALA A 165 -0.30 -32.33 -15.95
C ALA A 165 0.51 -31.16 -16.56
N LYS A 166 1.85 -31.22 -16.51
CA LYS A 166 2.73 -30.17 -17.04
C LYS A 166 2.57 -29.92 -18.56
N LYS A 167 1.96 -30.87 -19.29
CA LYS A 167 1.66 -30.71 -20.73
C LYS A 167 0.50 -29.73 -20.97
N TYR A 168 -0.34 -29.52 -19.97
CA TYR A 168 -1.58 -28.74 -20.07
C TYR A 168 -1.55 -27.50 -19.17
N ILE A 169 -0.88 -27.59 -18.02
CA ILE A 169 -0.58 -26.45 -17.14
C ILE A 169 0.78 -25.90 -17.53
N ASP A 170 0.79 -25.01 -18.53
CA ASP A 170 1.98 -24.40 -19.09
C ASP A 170 2.15 -22.92 -18.65
N GLN A 171 3.11 -22.23 -19.24
CA GLN A 171 3.35 -20.81 -18.94
C GLN A 171 2.16 -19.92 -19.33
N LYS A 172 1.43 -20.27 -20.38
CA LYS A 172 0.26 -19.52 -20.83
C LYS A 172 -0.87 -19.63 -19.82
N PHE A 173 -1.14 -20.84 -19.33
CA PHE A 173 -2.12 -21.08 -18.27
C PHE A 173 -1.80 -20.24 -17.02
N VAL A 174 -0.53 -20.24 -16.59
CA VAL A 174 -0.08 -19.45 -15.43
C VAL A 174 -0.25 -17.96 -15.66
N LEU A 175 0.05 -17.45 -16.86
CA LEU A 175 -0.11 -16.04 -17.18
C LEU A 175 -1.57 -15.60 -17.08
N GLN A 176 -2.49 -16.36 -17.69
CA GLN A 176 -3.92 -16.08 -17.62
C GLN A 176 -4.46 -16.19 -16.19
N LEU A 177 -3.93 -17.12 -15.38
CA LEU A 177 -4.28 -17.23 -13.96
C LEU A 177 -3.82 -16.02 -13.16
N LEU A 178 -2.62 -15.49 -13.45
CA LEU A 178 -2.08 -14.30 -12.79
C LEU A 178 -2.85 -13.03 -13.15
N GLU A 179 -3.40 -12.92 -14.35
CA GLU A 179 -4.25 -11.79 -14.76
C GLU A 179 -5.53 -11.70 -13.92
N LEU A 180 -6.06 -12.84 -13.43
CA LEU A 180 -7.26 -12.88 -12.60
C LEU A 180 -7.05 -12.36 -11.17
N PHE A 181 -5.80 -12.21 -10.70
CA PHE A 181 -5.53 -11.63 -9.38
C PHE A 181 -5.96 -10.16 -9.27
N ASP A 182 -6.22 -9.50 -10.40
CA ASP A 182 -6.78 -8.14 -10.41
C ASP A 182 -8.30 -8.11 -10.20
N SER A 183 -8.96 -9.25 -9.95
CA SER A 183 -10.39 -9.33 -9.64
C SER A 183 -10.72 -8.48 -8.41
N GLU A 184 -11.80 -7.70 -8.49
CA GLU A 184 -12.30 -6.88 -7.37
C GLU A 184 -12.89 -7.76 -6.24
N ASP A 185 -13.35 -8.97 -6.57
CA ASP A 185 -13.94 -9.91 -5.61
C ASP A 185 -12.86 -10.59 -4.75
N PRO A 186 -12.78 -10.29 -3.44
CA PRO A 186 -11.77 -10.88 -2.56
C PRO A 186 -11.88 -12.40 -2.44
N ARG A 187 -13.08 -12.96 -2.65
CA ARG A 187 -13.30 -14.41 -2.58
C ARG A 187 -12.57 -15.10 -3.73
N GLU A 188 -12.64 -14.53 -4.94
CA GLU A 188 -11.92 -15.07 -6.10
C GLU A 188 -10.41 -15.03 -5.88
N ARG A 189 -9.88 -13.90 -5.36
CA ARG A 189 -8.46 -13.75 -5.06
C ARG A 189 -7.94 -14.78 -4.06
N ASP A 190 -8.72 -15.14 -3.03
CA ASP A 190 -8.33 -16.15 -2.05
C ASP A 190 -8.23 -17.58 -2.64
N TYR A 191 -9.15 -17.94 -3.55
CA TYR A 191 -9.06 -19.19 -4.30
C TYR A 191 -7.86 -19.18 -5.26
N LEU A 192 -7.65 -18.08 -6.00
CA LEU A 192 -6.50 -17.92 -6.90
C LEU A 192 -5.18 -18.04 -6.14
N LYS A 193 -5.09 -17.45 -4.94
CA LYS A 193 -3.94 -17.55 -4.04
C LYS A 193 -3.60 -19.02 -3.76
N THR A 194 -4.60 -19.78 -3.35
CA THR A 194 -4.45 -21.20 -3.03
C THR A 194 -4.04 -22.01 -4.26
N VAL A 195 -4.73 -21.81 -5.40
CA VAL A 195 -4.42 -22.50 -6.67
C VAL A 195 -2.98 -22.22 -7.13
N LEU A 196 -2.57 -20.94 -7.17
CA LEU A 196 -1.24 -20.55 -7.61
C LEU A 196 -0.16 -21.11 -6.67
N HIS A 197 -0.39 -21.09 -5.35
CA HIS A 197 0.53 -21.67 -4.39
C HIS A 197 0.71 -23.19 -4.60
N ARG A 198 -0.38 -23.94 -4.83
CA ARG A 198 -0.32 -25.38 -5.14
C ARG A 198 0.42 -25.66 -6.44
N ILE A 199 0.17 -24.86 -7.49
CA ILE A 199 0.90 -24.96 -8.77
C ILE A 199 2.40 -24.71 -8.55
N TYR A 200 2.76 -23.65 -7.82
CA TYR A 200 4.17 -23.34 -7.52
C TYR A 200 4.86 -24.49 -6.75
N GLY A 201 4.16 -25.09 -5.79
CA GLY A 201 4.64 -26.24 -5.02
C GLY A 201 4.93 -27.46 -5.89
N LYS A 202 3.95 -27.87 -6.72
CA LYS A 202 4.00 -29.11 -7.51
C LYS A 202 4.82 -29.02 -8.79
N PHE A 203 4.90 -27.85 -9.43
CA PHE A 203 5.56 -27.68 -10.72
C PHE A 203 6.89 -26.92 -10.61
N LEU A 204 7.98 -27.66 -10.34
CA LEU A 204 9.33 -27.09 -10.22
C LEU A 204 9.76 -26.26 -11.45
N GLY A 205 9.39 -26.70 -12.66
CA GLY A 205 9.73 -26.03 -13.91
C GLY A 205 9.03 -24.68 -14.12
N LEU A 206 7.91 -24.43 -13.44
CA LEU A 206 7.17 -23.16 -13.54
C LEU A 206 7.61 -22.12 -12.51
N ARG A 207 8.36 -22.52 -11.47
CA ARG A 207 8.72 -21.64 -10.34
C ARG A 207 9.44 -20.37 -10.78
N ALA A 208 10.43 -20.49 -11.67
CA ALA A 208 11.18 -19.32 -12.16
C ALA A 208 10.28 -18.38 -12.98
N PHE A 209 9.39 -18.94 -13.79
CA PHE A 209 8.43 -18.17 -14.58
C PHE A 209 7.43 -17.42 -13.69
N ILE A 210 6.83 -18.10 -12.71
CA ILE A 210 5.89 -17.50 -11.75
C ILE A 210 6.54 -16.32 -11.02
N ARG A 211 7.74 -16.51 -10.43
CA ARG A 211 8.46 -15.43 -9.74
C ARG A 211 8.74 -14.24 -10.66
N LYS A 212 9.12 -14.51 -11.92
CA LYS A 212 9.37 -13.46 -12.90
C LYS A 212 8.10 -12.67 -13.25
N GLN A 213 6.95 -13.35 -13.42
CA GLN A 213 5.69 -12.67 -13.72
C GLN A 213 5.16 -11.86 -12.54
N ILE A 214 5.22 -12.39 -11.31
CA ILE A 214 4.86 -11.63 -10.11
C ILE A 214 5.75 -10.38 -9.97
N ASN A 215 7.05 -10.51 -10.24
CA ASN A 215 7.96 -9.36 -10.27
C ASN A 215 7.53 -8.31 -11.32
N ASN A 216 7.19 -8.72 -12.54
CA ASN A 216 6.70 -7.79 -13.57
C ASN A 216 5.41 -7.08 -13.14
N ILE A 217 4.48 -7.80 -12.48
CA ILE A 217 3.25 -7.23 -11.94
C ILE A 217 3.57 -6.15 -10.90
N PHE A 218 4.46 -6.45 -9.94
CA PHE A 218 4.85 -5.48 -8.92
C PHE A 218 5.60 -4.27 -9.49
N LEU A 219 6.47 -4.46 -10.48
CA LEU A 219 7.15 -3.34 -11.13
C LEU A 219 6.14 -2.44 -11.86
N ARG A 220 5.19 -3.01 -12.59
CA ARG A 220 4.11 -2.25 -13.24
C ARG A 220 3.24 -1.53 -12.21
N PHE A 221 2.89 -2.20 -11.12
CA PHE A 221 2.12 -1.63 -10.02
C PHE A 221 2.84 -0.42 -9.39
N VAL A 222 4.12 -0.55 -9.03
CA VAL A 222 4.86 0.52 -8.34
C VAL A 222 5.17 1.70 -9.26
N TYR A 223 5.52 1.46 -10.53
CA TYR A 223 6.08 2.51 -11.40
C TYR A 223 5.14 3.01 -12.49
N GLU A 224 4.06 2.30 -12.82
CA GLU A 224 3.19 2.65 -13.94
C GLU A 224 1.75 2.96 -13.51
N THR A 225 1.07 2.02 -12.84
CA THR A 225 -0.39 2.11 -12.64
C THR A 225 -0.79 2.53 -11.23
N GLU A 226 -0.01 2.19 -10.19
CA GLU A 226 -0.40 2.25 -8.77
C GLU A 226 -1.78 1.59 -8.48
N HIS A 227 -2.22 0.70 -9.37
CA HIS A 227 -3.49 -0.01 -9.28
C HIS A 227 -3.29 -1.48 -9.66
N PHE A 228 -3.60 -2.34 -8.69
CA PHE A 228 -3.69 -3.80 -8.79
C PHE A 228 -4.32 -4.34 -7.51
N ASN A 229 -5.40 -5.13 -7.60
CA ASN A 229 -6.17 -5.53 -6.41
C ASN A 229 -5.49 -6.67 -5.61
N GLY A 230 -4.78 -7.57 -6.28
CA GLY A 230 -4.24 -8.80 -5.68
C GLY A 230 -2.84 -8.71 -5.06
N VAL A 231 -2.37 -7.52 -4.66
CA VAL A 231 -0.99 -7.35 -4.13
C VAL A 231 -0.80 -8.15 -2.83
N ALA A 232 -1.77 -8.09 -1.92
CA ALA A 232 -1.70 -8.76 -0.62
C ALA A 232 -1.59 -10.28 -0.80
N GLU A 233 -2.45 -10.88 -1.62
CA GLU A 233 -2.50 -12.32 -1.85
C GLU A 233 -1.23 -12.82 -2.55
N LEU A 234 -0.68 -12.06 -3.50
CA LEU A 234 0.61 -12.40 -4.11
C LEU A 234 1.76 -12.32 -3.10
N LEU A 235 1.74 -11.36 -2.17
CA LEU A 235 2.73 -11.27 -1.10
C LEU A 235 2.62 -12.43 -0.11
N GLU A 236 1.42 -12.91 0.24
CA GLU A 236 1.28 -14.10 1.10
C GLU A 236 1.93 -15.34 0.48
N ILE A 237 1.71 -15.55 -0.82
CA ILE A 237 2.36 -16.64 -1.56
C ILE A 237 3.87 -16.46 -1.54
N LEU A 238 4.35 -15.24 -1.81
CA LEU A 238 5.78 -14.94 -1.79
C LEU A 238 6.40 -15.15 -0.40
N GLY A 239 5.71 -14.80 0.68
CA GLY A 239 6.17 -15.05 2.05
C GLY A 239 6.45 -16.54 2.28
N SER A 240 5.52 -17.41 1.87
CA SER A 240 5.72 -18.87 1.91
C SER A 240 6.89 -19.33 1.03
N ILE A 241 7.02 -18.76 -0.17
CA ILE A 241 8.13 -19.05 -1.10
C ILE A 241 9.48 -18.65 -0.52
N ILE A 242 9.58 -17.47 0.09
CA ILE A 242 10.80 -16.93 0.69
C ILE A 242 11.24 -17.80 1.87
N ASN A 243 10.29 -18.22 2.71
CA ASN A 243 10.59 -19.15 3.79
C ASN A 243 11.16 -20.49 3.27
N GLY A 244 10.74 -20.93 2.07
CA GLY A 244 11.27 -22.11 1.41
C GLY A 244 12.59 -21.93 0.65
N PHE A 245 13.24 -20.76 0.67
CA PHE A 245 14.50 -20.55 -0.04
C PHE A 245 15.65 -21.37 0.55
N ALA A 246 16.43 -21.98 -0.34
CA ALA A 246 17.67 -22.65 0.01
C ALA A 246 18.77 -21.63 0.33
N LEU A 247 19.61 -21.96 1.31
CA LEU A 247 20.81 -21.20 1.65
C LEU A 247 22.03 -21.79 0.91
N PRO A 248 22.98 -20.96 0.45
CA PRO A 248 22.96 -19.50 0.49
C PRO A 248 21.94 -18.89 -0.48
N LEU A 249 21.39 -17.72 -0.12
CA LEU A 249 20.42 -17.01 -0.95
C LEU A 249 21.03 -16.63 -2.31
N LYS A 250 20.30 -16.94 -3.37
CA LYS A 250 20.69 -16.57 -4.74
C LYS A 250 20.67 -15.05 -4.94
N ALA A 251 21.57 -14.55 -5.79
CA ALA A 251 21.64 -13.13 -6.13
C ALA A 251 20.32 -12.57 -6.70
N GLU A 252 19.57 -13.37 -7.47
CA GLU A 252 18.25 -12.97 -7.99
C GLU A 252 17.24 -12.65 -6.87
N HIS A 253 17.28 -13.39 -5.75
CA HIS A 253 16.37 -13.16 -4.61
C HIS A 253 16.78 -11.90 -3.83
N LYS A 254 18.09 -11.66 -3.68
CA LYS A 254 18.61 -10.42 -3.05
C LYS A 254 18.23 -9.19 -3.88
N GLN A 255 18.32 -9.30 -5.22
CA GLN A 255 17.87 -8.24 -6.12
C GLN A 255 16.36 -8.01 -6.03
N PHE A 256 15.56 -9.08 -5.95
CA PHE A 256 14.12 -8.99 -5.76
C PHE A 256 13.74 -8.22 -4.49
N LEU A 257 14.39 -8.51 -3.35
CA LEU A 257 14.20 -7.75 -2.11
C LEU A 257 14.47 -6.26 -2.31
N VAL A 258 15.65 -5.90 -2.83
CA VAL A 258 16.09 -4.49 -2.90
C VAL A 258 15.38 -3.69 -3.99
N LYS A 259 15.03 -4.32 -5.12
CA LYS A 259 14.48 -3.64 -6.30
C LYS A 259 12.96 -3.68 -6.40
N VAL A 260 12.30 -4.57 -5.66
CA VAL A 260 10.86 -4.79 -5.76
C VAL A 260 10.18 -4.64 -4.40
N LEU A 261 10.57 -5.43 -3.40
CA LEU A 261 9.91 -5.40 -2.09
C LEU A 261 10.12 -4.09 -1.35
N ILE A 262 11.35 -3.56 -1.29
CA ILE A 262 11.58 -2.27 -0.63
C ILE A 262 10.80 -1.13 -1.32
N PRO A 263 10.83 -0.96 -2.65
CA PRO A 263 10.01 0.06 -3.32
C PRO A 263 8.49 -0.09 -3.16
N LEU A 264 7.95 -1.28 -2.89
CA LEU A 264 6.51 -1.44 -2.65
C LEU A 264 5.99 -0.57 -1.49
N HIS A 265 6.85 -0.19 -0.54
CA HIS A 265 6.48 0.71 0.56
C HIS A 265 6.16 2.14 0.11
N THR A 266 6.51 2.54 -1.12
CA THR A 266 6.28 3.91 -1.59
C THR A 266 4.84 4.18 -2.00
N VAL A 267 4.09 3.15 -2.41
CA VAL A 267 2.75 3.33 -2.98
C VAL A 267 1.74 3.85 -1.94
N ARG A 268 0.67 4.49 -2.40
CA ARG A 268 -0.34 5.12 -1.53
C ARG A 268 -1.15 4.08 -0.75
N SER A 269 -1.59 3.03 -1.43
CA SER A 269 -2.43 1.94 -0.93
C SER A 269 -1.69 0.91 -0.06
N LEU A 270 -0.59 1.31 0.61
CA LEU A 270 0.24 0.42 1.42
C LEU A 270 -0.56 -0.24 2.55
N SER A 271 -1.55 0.46 3.11
CA SER A 271 -2.43 -0.04 4.20
C SER A 271 -3.08 -1.38 3.87
N LEU A 272 -3.40 -1.65 2.61
CA LEU A 272 -4.06 -2.89 2.18
C LEU A 272 -3.20 -4.15 2.27
N PHE A 273 -1.87 -4.02 2.19
CA PHE A 273 -0.97 -5.18 2.05
C PHE A 273 0.30 -5.10 2.90
N HIS A 274 0.41 -4.10 3.78
CA HIS A 274 1.60 -3.86 4.58
C HIS A 274 1.99 -5.03 5.47
N ALA A 275 1.04 -5.67 6.13
CA ALA A 275 1.34 -6.80 7.02
C ALA A 275 2.01 -7.96 6.24
N GLN A 276 1.51 -8.25 5.04
CA GLN A 276 2.06 -9.28 4.15
C GLN A 276 3.45 -8.87 3.62
N LEU A 277 3.66 -7.58 3.36
CA LEU A 277 4.96 -7.05 2.91
C LEU A 277 6.00 -7.11 4.03
N ALA A 278 5.66 -6.63 5.23
CA ALA A 278 6.51 -6.67 6.42
C ALA A 278 6.92 -8.12 6.74
N TYR A 279 5.96 -9.05 6.70
CA TYR A 279 6.25 -10.48 6.83
C TYR A 279 7.30 -10.96 5.81
N CYS A 280 7.16 -10.59 4.53
CA CYS A 280 8.14 -10.95 3.51
C CYS A 280 9.54 -10.37 3.79
N ILE A 281 9.62 -9.12 4.29
CA ILE A 281 10.88 -8.48 4.66
C ILE A 281 11.54 -9.22 5.82
N VAL A 282 10.82 -9.46 6.91
CA VAL A 282 11.31 -10.20 8.09
C VAL A 282 11.79 -11.60 7.69
N GLN A 283 11.02 -12.35 6.88
CA GLN A 283 11.44 -13.67 6.40
C GLN A 283 12.76 -13.62 5.61
N PHE A 284 13.04 -12.54 4.86
CA PHE A 284 14.31 -12.39 4.17
C PHE A 284 15.48 -12.19 5.15
N LEU A 285 15.26 -11.42 6.22
CA LEU A 285 16.27 -11.12 7.24
C LEU A 285 16.59 -12.35 8.09
N GLU A 286 15.58 -13.17 8.43
CA GLU A 286 15.79 -14.46 9.11
C GLU A 286 16.66 -15.42 8.29
N LYS A 287 16.58 -15.37 6.95
CA LYS A 287 17.38 -16.22 6.06
C LYS A 287 18.81 -15.72 5.89
N ASP A 288 19.02 -14.40 5.88
CA ASP A 288 20.33 -13.78 5.69
C ASP A 288 20.41 -12.41 6.39
N PRO A 289 20.93 -12.36 7.63
CA PRO A 289 21.04 -11.14 8.42
C PRO A 289 21.92 -10.06 7.77
N THR A 290 22.76 -10.40 6.79
CA THR A 290 23.58 -9.40 6.08
C THR A 290 22.74 -8.43 5.24
N LEU A 291 21.48 -8.78 4.98
CA LEU A 291 20.52 -7.95 4.24
C LEU A 291 19.85 -6.88 5.11
N THR A 292 20.04 -6.89 6.43
CA THR A 292 19.37 -5.92 7.32
C THR A 292 19.79 -4.48 7.04
N GLU A 293 21.08 -4.23 6.82
CA GLU A 293 21.57 -2.89 6.52
C GLU A 293 20.93 -2.27 5.27
N PRO A 294 20.93 -2.92 4.08
CA PRO A 294 20.29 -2.36 2.90
C PRO A 294 18.77 -2.22 3.04
N VAL A 295 18.10 -3.09 3.81
CA VAL A 295 16.66 -2.99 4.09
C VAL A 295 16.35 -1.75 4.92
N ILE A 296 16.99 -1.60 6.09
CA ILE A 296 16.78 -0.44 6.97
C ILE A 296 17.12 0.87 6.26
N ARG A 297 18.24 0.92 5.53
CA ARG A 297 18.58 2.12 4.73
C ARG A 297 17.56 2.40 3.63
N GLY A 298 16.98 1.36 3.04
CA GLY A 298 15.89 1.46 2.06
C GLY A 298 14.62 2.05 2.67
N LEU A 299 14.16 1.54 3.81
CA LEU A 299 13.00 2.04 4.54
C LEU A 299 13.20 3.49 4.98
N LEU A 300 14.36 3.82 5.55
CA LEU A 300 14.70 5.20 5.95
C LEU A 300 14.75 6.16 4.75
N LYS A 301 15.17 5.69 3.57
CA LYS A 301 15.15 6.49 2.34
C LYS A 301 13.72 6.81 1.89
N PHE A 302 12.80 5.86 2.05
CA PHE A 302 11.41 5.99 1.65
C PHE A 302 10.48 6.44 2.79
N TRP A 303 11.04 6.95 3.88
CA TRP A 303 10.28 7.35 5.06
C TRP A 303 9.14 8.32 4.70
N PRO A 304 7.88 8.00 5.06
CA PRO A 304 6.73 8.85 4.77
C PRO A 304 6.86 10.22 5.47
N LYS A 305 6.63 11.31 4.72
CA LYS A 305 6.68 12.68 5.27
C LYS A 305 5.34 13.39 5.29
N THR A 306 4.36 12.88 4.55
CA THR A 306 3.06 13.52 4.31
C THR A 306 1.87 12.70 4.80
N CYS A 307 2.08 11.44 5.19
CA CYS A 307 1.04 10.53 5.64
C CYS A 307 1.46 9.92 6.98
N SER A 308 0.78 10.32 8.06
CA SER A 308 1.08 9.85 9.42
C SER A 308 0.73 8.39 9.64
N GLN A 309 -0.34 7.89 9.02
CA GLN A 309 -0.72 6.47 9.07
C GLN A 309 0.40 5.58 8.51
N LYS A 310 0.95 5.92 7.33
CA LYS A 310 2.12 5.21 6.79
C LYS A 310 3.34 5.31 7.69
N GLU A 311 3.56 6.46 8.34
CA GLU A 311 4.66 6.61 9.30
C GLU A 311 4.50 5.67 10.51
N VAL A 312 3.28 5.50 11.03
CA VAL A 312 2.97 4.51 12.09
C VAL A 312 3.21 3.08 11.60
N MET A 313 2.85 2.77 10.36
CA MET A 313 3.08 1.45 9.77
C MET A 313 4.59 1.14 9.63
N PHE A 314 5.38 2.08 9.12
CA PHE A 314 6.84 1.96 9.05
C PHE A 314 7.48 1.77 10.43
N LEU A 315 6.98 2.48 11.46
CA LEU A 315 7.43 2.25 12.83
C LEU A 315 7.05 0.86 13.34
N GLY A 316 5.90 0.32 12.93
CA GLY A 316 5.52 -1.06 13.23
C GLY A 316 6.46 -2.08 12.60
N GLU A 317 6.69 -1.98 11.29
CA GLU A 317 7.59 -2.87 10.56
C GLU A 317 9.02 -2.78 11.08
N LEU A 318 9.51 -1.58 11.40
CA LEU A 318 10.84 -1.41 11.99
C LEU A 318 10.98 -2.11 13.34
N GLU A 319 9.93 -2.14 14.17
CA GLU A 319 9.96 -2.89 15.43
C GLU A 319 10.10 -4.39 15.16
N GLU A 320 9.29 -4.95 14.26
CA GLU A 320 9.37 -6.37 13.88
C GLU A 320 10.75 -6.74 13.30
N ILE A 321 11.37 -5.84 12.52
CA ILE A 321 12.73 -6.04 12.02
C ILE A 321 13.77 -6.00 13.16
N LEU A 322 13.60 -5.10 14.12
CA LEU A 322 14.50 -4.99 15.27
C LEU A 322 14.38 -6.20 16.21
N ASP A 323 13.24 -6.89 16.27
CA ASP A 323 13.07 -8.11 17.07
C ASP A 323 13.92 -9.29 16.57
N VAL A 324 14.29 -9.29 15.29
CA VAL A 324 15.10 -10.36 14.67
C VAL A 324 16.53 -9.92 14.30
N ILE A 325 16.91 -8.67 14.58
CA ILE A 325 18.21 -8.13 14.18
C ILE A 325 19.35 -8.72 15.01
N GLU A 326 20.47 -9.10 14.38
CA GLU A 326 21.67 -9.42 15.16
C GLU A 326 22.37 -8.15 15.68
N PRO A 327 22.93 -8.15 16.90
CA PRO A 327 23.64 -6.99 17.46
C PRO A 327 24.75 -6.43 16.54
N THR A 328 25.45 -7.31 15.81
CA THR A 328 26.50 -6.92 14.87
C THR A 328 25.99 -6.13 13.67
N GLN A 329 24.76 -6.38 13.24
CA GLN A 329 24.11 -5.61 12.16
C GLN A 329 23.51 -4.32 12.71
N PHE A 330 22.95 -4.36 13.93
CA PHE A 330 22.38 -3.19 14.60
C PHE A 330 23.39 -2.04 14.72
N VAL A 331 24.64 -2.33 15.11
CA VAL A 331 25.72 -1.33 15.24
C VAL A 331 25.95 -0.54 13.95
N LYS A 332 25.71 -1.12 12.77
CA LYS A 332 25.89 -0.45 11.46
C LYS A 332 24.78 0.55 11.14
N ILE A 333 23.59 0.37 11.74
CA ILE A 333 22.38 1.14 11.41
C ILE A 333 21.85 1.98 12.57
N GLN A 334 22.33 1.79 13.79
CA GLN A 334 21.84 2.48 14.99
C GLN A 334 21.81 4.01 14.85
N GLU A 335 22.87 4.62 14.30
CA GLU A 335 22.93 6.07 14.16
C GLU A 335 21.85 6.64 13.24
N PRO A 336 21.73 6.22 11.96
CA PRO A 336 20.69 6.75 11.08
C PRO A 336 19.28 6.36 11.55
N LEU A 337 19.11 5.17 12.13
CA LEU A 337 17.84 4.70 12.69
C LEU A 337 17.38 5.62 13.83
N PHE A 338 18.19 5.78 14.88
CA PHE A 338 17.79 6.58 16.04
C PHE A 338 17.73 8.08 15.74
N LYS A 339 18.45 8.58 14.72
CA LYS A 339 18.21 9.94 14.19
C LYS A 339 16.80 10.09 13.63
N GLN A 340 16.25 9.05 13.01
CA GLN A 340 14.87 9.06 12.52
C GLN A 340 13.86 8.85 13.67
N ILE A 341 14.08 7.89 14.58
CA ILE A 341 13.22 7.69 15.76
C ILE A 341 13.14 8.97 16.61
N SER A 342 14.26 9.69 16.79
CA SER A 342 14.32 10.99 17.48
C SER A 342 13.38 12.04 16.86
N ARG A 343 13.20 12.02 15.52
CA ARG A 343 12.24 12.88 14.83
C ARG A 343 10.80 12.41 15.03
N CYS A 344 10.54 11.10 14.96
CA CYS A 344 9.22 10.52 15.17
C CYS A 344 8.69 10.80 16.58
N VAL A 345 9.55 10.65 17.59
CA VAL A 345 9.24 10.99 18.99
C VAL A 345 8.94 12.49 19.12
N SER A 346 9.66 13.35 18.40
CA SER A 346 9.38 14.80 18.32
C SER A 346 8.17 15.19 17.46
N SER A 347 7.47 14.23 16.87
CA SER A 347 6.33 14.52 16.00
C SER A 347 5.20 15.16 16.81
N PRO A 348 4.55 16.23 16.29
CA PRO A 348 3.36 16.77 16.92
C PRO A 348 2.15 15.84 16.81
N HIS A 349 2.21 14.83 15.92
CA HIS A 349 1.16 13.85 15.71
C HIS A 349 1.26 12.75 16.78
N PHE A 350 0.28 12.71 17.69
CA PHE A 350 0.37 11.85 18.88
C PHE A 350 0.54 10.36 18.55
N GLN A 351 -0.15 9.81 17.54
CA GLN A 351 -0.03 8.39 17.19
C GLN A 351 1.39 8.01 16.73
N VAL A 352 2.10 8.93 16.06
CA VAL A 352 3.48 8.70 15.59
C VAL A 352 4.43 8.71 16.79
N ALA A 353 4.30 9.73 17.64
CA ALA A 353 5.12 9.86 18.85
C ALA A 353 4.91 8.69 19.81
N GLU A 354 3.65 8.32 20.07
CA GLU A 354 3.28 7.16 20.90
C GLU A 354 3.86 5.86 20.35
N ARG A 355 3.65 5.58 19.05
CA ARG A 355 4.16 4.36 18.42
C ARG A 355 5.68 4.24 18.50
N ALA A 356 6.40 5.36 18.33
CA ALA A 356 7.85 5.40 18.46
C ALA A 356 8.33 5.23 19.91
N LEU A 357 7.63 5.81 20.89
CA LEU A 357 7.96 5.66 22.31
C LEU A 357 7.70 4.25 22.85
N TYR A 358 6.83 3.47 22.22
CA TYR A 358 6.60 2.08 22.59
C TYR A 358 7.77 1.13 22.31
N TYR A 359 8.80 1.56 21.55
CA TYR A 359 10.02 0.77 21.41
C TYR A 359 10.72 0.51 22.75
N TRP A 360 10.54 1.39 23.74
CA TRP A 360 11.09 1.21 25.08
C TRP A 360 10.34 0.18 25.93
N ASN A 361 9.21 -0.34 25.46
CA ASN A 361 8.50 -1.45 26.11
C ASN A 361 8.99 -2.82 25.62
N ASN A 362 9.72 -2.85 24.50
CA ASN A 362 10.25 -4.07 23.94
C ASN A 362 11.59 -4.42 24.61
N GLU A 363 11.64 -5.55 25.31
CA GLU A 363 12.81 -5.98 26.09
C GLU A 363 14.05 -6.17 25.21
N TYR A 364 13.88 -6.68 23.99
CA TYR A 364 15.01 -6.93 23.10
C TYR A 364 15.59 -5.62 22.57
N ILE A 365 14.74 -4.70 22.09
CA ILE A 365 15.17 -3.37 21.66
C ILE A 365 15.84 -2.61 22.82
N MET A 366 15.28 -2.72 24.03
CA MET A 366 15.87 -2.12 25.22
C MET A 366 17.28 -2.66 25.52
N SER A 367 17.50 -3.97 25.37
CA SER A 367 18.83 -4.57 25.55
C SER A 367 19.84 -4.03 24.52
N LEU A 368 19.45 -3.90 23.25
CA LEU A 368 20.28 -3.31 22.20
C LEU A 368 20.62 -1.84 22.47
N ILE A 369 19.66 -1.08 23.02
CA ILE A 369 19.86 0.31 23.42
C ILE A 369 20.85 0.41 24.58
N GLU A 370 20.75 -0.47 25.57
CA GLU A 370 21.63 -0.47 26.75
C GLU A 370 23.09 -0.72 26.36
N GLU A 371 23.33 -1.76 25.54
CA GLU A 371 24.67 -2.11 25.03
C GLU A 371 25.30 -0.98 24.20
N ASN A 372 24.48 -0.15 23.56
CA ASN A 372 24.92 0.93 22.67
C ASN A 372 24.57 2.33 23.20
N SER A 373 24.36 2.46 24.51
CA SER A 373 23.86 3.68 25.16
C SER A 373 24.75 4.90 24.90
N SER A 374 26.07 4.71 24.79
CA SER A 374 27.03 5.79 24.50
C SER A 374 26.79 6.52 23.17
N VAL A 375 26.19 5.85 22.17
CA VAL A 375 25.88 6.42 20.85
C VAL A 375 24.42 6.86 20.78
N ILE A 376 23.50 6.04 21.30
CA ILE A 376 22.05 6.26 21.17
C ILE A 376 21.56 7.39 22.07
N LEU A 377 22.02 7.43 23.33
CA LEU A 377 21.55 8.41 24.30
C LEU A 377 21.78 9.86 23.83
N PRO A 378 22.99 10.26 23.34
CA PRO A 378 23.20 11.61 22.82
C PRO A 378 22.27 12.00 21.65
N ILE A 379 21.88 11.05 20.80
CA ILE A 379 21.01 11.30 19.64
C ILE A 379 19.55 11.54 20.08
N MET A 380 19.10 10.78 21.08
CA MET A 380 17.70 10.83 21.55
C MET A 380 17.47 11.94 22.58
N PHE A 381 18.47 12.28 23.37
CA PHE A 381 18.33 13.13 24.56
C PHE A 381 17.69 14.49 24.27
N ALA A 382 18.21 15.22 23.28
CA ALA A 382 17.74 16.57 22.97
C ALA A 382 16.24 16.62 22.60
N SER A 383 15.77 15.61 21.86
CA SER A 383 14.38 15.47 21.45
C SER A 383 13.49 15.15 22.65
N LEU A 384 13.82 14.10 23.41
CA LEU A 384 13.05 13.68 24.58
C LEU A 384 12.95 14.80 25.64
N TYR A 385 14.06 15.48 25.93
CA TYR A 385 14.11 16.54 26.93
C TYR A 385 13.33 17.79 26.52
N ARG A 386 13.17 18.05 25.21
CA ARG A 386 12.30 19.11 24.69
C ARG A 386 10.83 18.74 24.83
N ILE A 387 10.46 17.55 24.38
CA ILE A 387 9.06 17.08 24.32
C ILE A 387 8.46 16.97 25.73
N SER A 388 9.26 16.56 26.73
CA SER A 388 8.80 16.47 28.13
C SER A 388 8.31 17.80 28.73
N LYS A 389 8.65 18.93 28.10
CA LYS A 389 8.27 20.28 28.54
C LYS A 389 7.26 20.98 27.63
N GLU A 390 7.27 20.65 26.34
CA GLU A 390 6.61 21.44 25.30
C GLU A 390 5.48 20.69 24.57
N HIS A 391 5.32 19.38 24.78
CA HIS A 391 4.31 18.61 24.06
C HIS A 391 2.89 18.87 24.58
N TRP A 392 1.93 19.04 23.66
CA TRP A 392 0.55 19.40 23.99
C TRP A 392 -0.25 18.26 24.63
N ASN A 393 0.08 17.00 24.29
CA ASN A 393 -0.58 15.81 24.82
C ASN A 393 0.12 15.30 26.10
N PRO A 394 -0.54 15.32 27.26
CA PRO A 394 0.04 14.84 28.53
C PRO A 394 0.41 13.35 28.56
N ALA A 395 -0.27 12.50 27.79
CA ALA A 395 0.05 11.07 27.74
C ALA A 395 1.42 10.83 27.11
N ILE A 396 1.73 11.54 26.01
CA ILE A 396 3.06 11.51 25.38
C ILE A 396 4.12 12.03 26.35
N VAL A 397 3.83 13.11 27.07
CA VAL A 397 4.73 13.65 28.09
C VAL A 397 5.06 12.59 29.16
N ALA A 398 4.06 11.85 29.64
CA ALA A 398 4.26 10.76 30.61
C ALA A 398 5.13 9.62 30.04
N LEU A 399 4.87 9.19 28.80
CA LEU A 399 5.70 8.19 28.13
C LEU A 399 7.17 8.66 27.99
N VAL A 400 7.38 9.91 27.60
CA VAL A 400 8.72 10.50 27.50
C VAL A 400 9.42 10.53 28.86
N TYR A 401 8.71 10.84 29.96
CA TYR A 401 9.30 10.77 31.30
C TYR A 401 9.74 9.35 31.67
N ASN A 402 8.94 8.33 31.32
CA ASN A 402 9.32 6.94 31.53
C ASN A 402 10.60 6.59 30.75
N VAL A 403 10.68 7.01 29.48
CA VAL A 403 11.86 6.81 28.63
C VAL A 403 13.09 7.53 29.19
N LEU A 404 12.96 8.79 29.61
CA LEU A 404 14.04 9.55 30.24
C LEU A 404 14.53 8.89 31.53
N LYS A 405 13.60 8.34 32.34
CA LYS A 405 13.94 7.60 33.55
C LYS A 405 14.74 6.34 33.23
N ALA A 406 14.30 5.55 32.24
CA ALA A 406 15.01 4.36 31.80
C ALA A 406 16.44 4.69 31.34
N PHE A 407 16.60 5.76 30.56
CA PHE A 407 17.92 6.23 30.13
C PHE A 407 18.84 6.69 31.28
N MET A 408 18.27 7.33 32.30
CA MET A 408 19.00 7.73 33.50
C MET A 408 19.43 6.51 34.33
N GLU A 409 18.60 5.46 34.39
CA GLU A 409 18.93 4.19 35.05
C GLU A 409 20.04 3.42 34.31
N MET A 410 20.07 3.49 32.98
CA MET A 410 21.09 2.86 32.14
C MET A 410 22.48 3.52 32.29
N ASN A 411 22.56 4.84 32.20
CA ASN A 411 23.83 5.57 32.24
C ASN A 411 23.66 6.97 32.84
N SER A 412 23.66 7.05 34.17
CA SER A 412 23.42 8.29 34.91
C SER A 412 24.48 9.36 34.66
N THR A 413 25.76 8.97 34.53
CA THR A 413 26.86 9.92 34.31
C THR A 413 26.74 10.62 32.96
N LEU A 414 26.51 9.85 31.88
CA LEU A 414 26.32 10.42 30.55
C LEU A 414 25.02 11.25 30.49
N PHE A 415 23.97 10.82 31.18
CA PHE A 415 22.71 11.57 31.26
C PHE A 415 22.89 12.96 31.90
N ASP A 416 23.64 13.05 32.99
CA ASP A 416 23.93 14.31 33.67
C ASP A 416 24.80 15.24 32.80
N GLU A 417 25.81 14.70 32.13
CA GLU A 417 26.66 15.43 31.17
C GLU A 417 25.84 16.02 30.00
N LEU A 418 24.95 15.20 29.41
CA LEU A 418 24.07 15.65 28.33
C LEU A 418 23.07 16.70 28.82
N THR A 419 22.56 16.58 30.05
CA THR A 419 21.70 17.57 30.67
C THR A 419 22.40 18.92 30.83
N ALA A 420 23.65 18.92 31.31
CA ALA A 420 24.45 20.13 31.46
C ALA A 420 24.75 20.76 30.09
N THR A 421 25.16 19.95 29.12
CA THR A 421 25.46 20.37 27.75
C THR A 421 24.24 21.00 27.08
N TYR A 422 23.08 20.34 27.16
CA TYR A 422 21.82 20.84 26.59
C TYR A 422 21.42 22.20 27.19
N LYS A 423 21.54 22.37 28.52
CA LYS A 423 21.26 23.65 29.18
C LYS A 423 22.20 24.77 28.70
N SER A 424 23.50 24.46 28.59
CA SER A 424 24.51 25.39 28.08
C SER A 424 24.23 25.80 26.63
N ASP A 425 23.94 24.83 25.77
CA ASP A 425 23.61 25.06 24.36
C ASP A 425 22.36 25.93 24.20
N ARG A 426 21.31 25.66 24.98
CA ARG A 426 20.07 26.44 24.93
C ARG A 426 20.26 27.87 25.44
N GLN A 427 21.16 28.11 26.39
CA GLN A 427 21.54 29.47 26.81
C GLN A 427 22.32 30.19 25.71
N ARG A 428 23.24 29.48 25.05
CA ARG A 428 24.04 30.01 23.93
C ARG A 428 23.17 30.37 22.73
N GLU A 429 22.18 29.54 22.40
CA GLU A 429 21.20 29.83 21.33
C GLU A 429 20.36 31.06 21.65
N LYS A 430 19.80 31.15 22.87
CA LYS A 430 19.05 32.34 23.32
C LYS A 430 19.89 33.61 23.26
N LYS A 431 21.19 33.53 23.58
CA LYS A 431 22.10 34.69 23.47
C LYS A 431 22.29 35.10 22.01
N LYS A 432 22.54 34.15 21.11
CA LYS A 432 22.68 34.41 19.66
C LYS A 432 21.39 34.97 19.04
N GLU A 433 20.23 34.52 19.52
CA GLU A 433 18.93 35.04 19.07
C GLU A 433 18.75 36.51 19.49
N LYS A 434 19.06 36.85 20.74
CA LYS A 434 19.06 38.25 21.21
C LYS A 434 20.04 39.13 20.43
N GLU A 435 21.26 38.66 20.20
CA GLU A 435 22.25 39.37 19.39
C GLU A 435 21.72 39.62 17.97
N ARG A 436 21.02 38.65 17.38
CA ARG A 436 20.39 38.78 16.05
C ARG A 436 19.26 39.80 16.07
N GLU A 437 18.38 39.77 17.07
CA GLU A 437 17.29 40.76 17.24
C GLU A 437 17.85 42.18 17.41
N GLU A 438 18.92 42.34 18.18
CA GLU A 438 19.58 43.64 18.35
C GLU A 438 20.19 44.16 17.05
N LEU A 439 20.80 43.27 16.25
CA LEU A 439 21.31 43.63 14.92
C LEU A 439 20.20 44.06 13.98
N TRP A 440 19.06 43.35 13.96
CA TRP A 440 17.88 43.73 13.17
C TRP A 440 17.32 45.09 13.60
N LYS A 441 17.17 45.32 14.92
CA LYS A 441 16.72 46.63 15.45
C LYS A 441 17.67 47.76 15.05
N LYS A 442 18.98 47.53 15.11
CA LYS A 442 19.98 48.51 14.66
C LYS A 442 19.84 48.81 13.16
N LEU A 443 19.52 47.81 12.34
CA LEU A 443 19.28 47.98 10.91
C LEU A 443 18.04 48.85 10.67
N GLU A 444 16.93 48.57 11.36
CA GLU A 444 15.69 49.36 11.29
C GLU A 444 15.91 50.81 11.73
N ASP A 445 16.65 51.03 12.82
CA ASP A 445 17.00 52.35 13.31
C ASP A 445 17.86 53.14 12.32
N LEU A 446 18.78 52.46 11.62
CA LEU A 446 19.60 53.07 10.57
C LEU A 446 18.75 53.44 9.35
N GLU A 447 17.82 52.57 8.93
CA GLU A 447 16.87 52.89 7.84
C GLU A 447 16.00 54.10 8.20
N LEU A 448 15.44 54.14 9.42
CA LEU A 448 14.63 55.26 9.91
C LEU A 448 15.44 56.56 9.99
N LYS A 449 16.70 56.49 10.43
CA LYS A 449 17.60 57.65 10.46
C LYS A 449 17.97 58.12 9.06
N GLN A 450 18.14 57.23 8.08
CA GLN A 450 18.38 57.58 6.69
C GLN A 450 17.16 58.27 6.08
N ARG A 451 15.94 57.75 6.32
CA ARG A 451 14.69 58.40 5.91
C ARG A 451 14.47 59.77 6.58
N ARG A 452 14.91 59.94 7.83
CA ARG A 452 14.82 61.23 8.56
C ARG A 452 15.89 62.24 8.15
N ARG A 453 17.04 61.80 7.63
CA ARG A 453 18.12 62.68 7.11
C ARG A 453 17.81 63.23 5.71
N SER A 454 16.75 62.77 5.07
CA SER A 454 16.19 63.36 3.85
C SER A 454 14.88 64.13 4.12
N PRO A 455 14.89 65.31 4.78
CA PRO A 455 13.78 66.25 4.76
C PRO A 455 14.01 67.34 3.70
N SER A 456 13.92 66.95 2.42
CA SER A 456 13.71 67.80 1.22
C SER A 456 13.61 66.81 0.04
N ASP A 457 12.49 66.51 -0.60
CA ASP A 457 11.33 67.30 -0.99
C ASP A 457 10.03 66.47 -0.97
N PRO A 458 8.84 67.10 -0.92
CA PRO A 458 7.62 66.49 -1.41
C PRO A 458 7.51 66.73 -2.93
N ALA A 459 7.75 65.71 -3.75
CA ALA A 459 7.22 65.67 -5.11
C ALA A 459 7.03 64.23 -5.60
N PRO A 460 5.92 63.92 -6.30
CA PRO A 460 5.62 62.58 -6.75
C PRO A 460 6.45 62.24 -7.98
N PHE A 461 7.36 61.27 -7.88
CA PHE A 461 7.98 60.72 -9.09
C PHE A 461 6.98 59.83 -9.82
N SER A 462 6.38 60.42 -10.84
CA SER A 462 5.79 59.72 -11.97
C SER A 462 6.88 58.89 -12.68
N PRO A 463 6.56 57.73 -13.26
CA PRO A 463 7.55 56.91 -13.95
C PRO A 463 7.95 57.57 -15.28
N PRO A 464 9.25 57.64 -15.65
CA PRO A 464 9.62 58.05 -16.99
C PRO A 464 9.31 56.92 -17.97
N SER A 465 8.40 57.22 -18.89
CA SER A 465 8.14 56.49 -20.11
C SER A 465 9.36 56.52 -21.04
N HIS A 466 10.07 55.41 -21.19
CA HIS A 466 10.82 55.13 -22.43
C HIS A 466 10.82 53.63 -22.75
N SER A 467 10.15 53.31 -23.85
CA SER A 467 10.16 52.04 -24.56
C SER A 467 11.51 51.75 -25.25
N PRO A 468 11.82 50.48 -25.57
CA PRO A 468 13.18 50.00 -25.84
C PRO A 468 13.54 50.05 -27.33
N SER A 469 14.84 50.11 -27.66
CA SER A 469 15.44 49.59 -28.92
C SER A 469 16.96 49.84 -29.00
N PRO A 470 17.74 49.08 -29.81
CA PRO A 470 18.88 48.28 -29.34
C PRO A 470 20.23 48.54 -30.06
N LEU A 471 21.24 47.73 -29.71
CA LEU A 471 22.43 47.27 -30.49
C LEU A 471 23.83 47.68 -29.96
N HIS A 472 24.51 46.71 -29.32
CA HIS A 472 25.81 46.06 -29.64
C HIS A 472 27.03 46.85 -30.21
N PRO A 473 28.26 46.27 -30.24
CA PRO A 473 28.97 45.36 -29.30
C PRO A 473 30.50 45.64 -29.18
N VAL A 474 31.19 45.34 -28.06
CA VAL A 474 32.64 44.99 -28.06
C VAL A 474 33.06 44.24 -26.76
N PRO A 475 34.21 43.52 -26.66
CA PRO A 475 34.26 42.06 -26.77
C PRO A 475 34.80 41.32 -25.52
N SER A 476 34.64 40.00 -25.59
CA SER A 476 34.97 38.88 -24.70
C SER A 476 36.37 38.79 -24.05
N LEU A 477 36.45 38.25 -22.82
CA LEU A 477 37.22 37.02 -22.51
C LEU A 477 36.99 36.46 -21.07
N HIS A 478 36.32 35.29 -21.04
CA HIS A 478 36.39 34.13 -20.13
C HIS A 478 36.66 34.26 -18.61
N ILE A 479 35.65 33.91 -17.79
CA ILE A 479 35.74 32.81 -16.79
C ILE A 479 34.42 32.03 -16.81
N SER A 480 34.52 30.73 -17.09
CA SER A 480 33.45 29.74 -17.18
C SER A 480 33.22 29.01 -15.84
N HIS A 481 31.97 28.57 -15.64
CA HIS A 481 31.42 27.62 -14.64
C HIS A 481 30.81 28.17 -13.34
N VAL A 482 29.52 28.57 -13.39
CA VAL A 482 28.46 28.09 -12.47
C VAL A 482 27.13 28.06 -13.25
N CYS A 483 26.41 26.92 -13.22
CA CYS A 483 25.17 26.68 -13.97
C CYS A 483 23.96 27.45 -13.37
N PRO A 484 23.09 28.08 -14.18
CA PRO A 484 21.97 28.92 -13.72
C PRO A 484 20.60 28.20 -13.76
N GLU A 485 20.21 27.52 -12.68
CA GLU A 485 18.82 27.07 -12.47
C GLU A 485 18.21 27.50 -11.11
N LEU A 486 18.99 28.15 -10.24
CA LEU A 486 18.57 28.56 -8.89
C LEU A 486 17.97 29.97 -8.79
N ARG A 487 17.78 30.70 -9.90
CA ARG A 487 17.29 32.10 -9.90
C ARG A 487 15.85 32.28 -10.40
N ARG A 488 15.03 31.22 -10.40
CA ARG A 488 13.59 31.32 -10.74
C ARG A 488 12.63 30.80 -9.67
N LEU A 489 13.10 30.46 -8.47
CA LEU A 489 12.28 29.85 -7.42
C LEU A 489 12.17 30.67 -6.12
N TRP A 490 12.52 31.96 -6.16
CA TRP A 490 12.67 32.74 -4.91
C TRP A 490 11.95 34.10 -4.87
N THR A 491 10.87 34.29 -5.65
CA THR A 491 10.13 35.57 -5.61
C THR A 491 8.60 35.48 -5.61
N ASP A 492 7.97 34.31 -5.44
CA ASP A 492 6.48 34.25 -5.38
C ASP A 492 5.88 33.52 -4.16
N THR A 493 6.69 32.88 -3.32
CA THR A 493 6.15 31.99 -2.26
C THR A 493 5.77 32.70 -0.97
N GLU A 494 6.20 33.94 -0.73
CA GLU A 494 5.97 34.63 0.55
C GLU A 494 4.73 35.54 0.61
N ARG A 495 4.11 35.88 -0.52
CA ARG A 495 2.90 36.72 -0.52
C ARG A 495 1.60 35.94 -0.34
N HIS A 496 1.57 34.65 -0.70
CA HIS A 496 0.37 33.82 -0.55
C HIS A 496 0.20 33.24 0.87
N TRP A 497 1.31 32.99 1.60
CA TRP A 497 1.26 32.46 2.96
C TRP A 497 0.70 33.45 3.98
N PHE A 498 1.00 34.75 3.84
CA PHE A 498 0.48 35.77 4.75
C PHE A 498 -1.04 35.96 4.64
N LEU A 499 -1.61 35.86 3.43
CA LEU A 499 -3.06 35.95 3.22
C LEU A 499 -3.79 34.69 3.70
N LEU A 500 -3.22 33.51 3.52
CA LEU A 500 -3.79 32.24 3.99
C LEU A 500 -3.79 32.13 5.53
N VAL A 501 -2.73 32.56 6.20
CA VAL A 501 -2.66 32.55 7.67
C VAL A 501 -3.63 33.56 8.27
N PHE A 502 -3.79 34.74 7.66
CA PHE A 502 -4.78 35.73 8.10
C PHE A 502 -6.23 35.23 7.89
N PHE A 503 -6.52 34.57 6.76
CA PHE A 503 -7.84 34.00 6.49
C PHE A 503 -8.17 32.83 7.44
N PHE A 504 -7.21 31.96 7.74
CA PHE A 504 -7.41 30.84 8.65
C PHE A 504 -7.61 31.29 10.10
N SER A 505 -6.85 32.26 10.59
CA SER A 505 -7.07 32.80 11.94
C SER A 505 -8.42 33.51 12.09
N PHE A 506 -8.89 34.21 11.05
CA PHE A 506 -10.20 34.87 11.07
C PHE A 506 -11.35 33.85 11.07
N PHE A 507 -11.25 32.77 10.28
CA PHE A 507 -12.23 31.68 10.29
C PHE A 507 -12.24 30.90 11.60
N PHE A 508 -11.08 30.65 12.21
CA PHE A 508 -10.99 29.94 13.49
C PHE A 508 -11.61 30.75 14.64
N SER A 509 -11.37 32.06 14.67
CA SER A 509 -12.02 32.95 15.65
C SER A 509 -13.54 33.05 15.43
N CYS A 510 -14.03 33.11 14.19
CA CYS A 510 -15.46 33.06 13.90
C CYS A 510 -16.10 31.71 14.28
N PHE A 511 -15.42 30.59 14.05
CA PHE A 511 -15.94 29.26 14.38
C PHE A 511 -16.04 29.03 15.90
N PHE A 512 -15.05 29.50 16.68
CA PHE A 512 -15.13 29.48 18.14
C PHE A 512 -16.21 30.42 18.69
N PHE A 513 -16.43 31.57 18.05
CA PHE A 513 -17.48 32.50 18.44
C PHE A 513 -18.88 31.92 18.15
N LEU A 514 -19.09 31.30 16.99
CA LEU A 514 -20.33 30.59 16.67
C LEU A 514 -20.55 29.36 17.54
N SER A 515 -19.51 28.58 17.84
CA SER A 515 -19.59 27.43 18.75
C SER A 515 -19.97 27.86 20.17
N SER A 516 -19.39 28.97 20.68
CA SER A 516 -19.72 29.51 22.00
C SER A 516 -21.16 30.05 22.07
N VAL A 517 -21.64 30.70 21.00
CA VAL A 517 -23.04 31.15 20.87
C VAL A 517 -24.00 29.97 20.78
N PHE A 518 -23.64 28.90 20.06
CA PHE A 518 -24.45 27.67 19.95
C PHE A 518 -24.52 26.90 21.27
N MET A 519 -23.41 26.82 22.02
CA MET A 519 -23.38 26.26 23.38
C MET A 519 -24.24 27.06 24.36
N ARG A 520 -24.22 28.40 24.27
CA ARG A 520 -25.09 29.27 25.08
C ARG A 520 -26.58 29.13 24.69
N LEU A 521 -26.90 28.96 23.40
CA LEU A 521 -28.26 28.68 22.92
C LEU A 521 -28.77 27.29 23.38
N LEU A 522 -27.91 26.27 23.40
CA LEU A 522 -28.24 24.94 23.93
C LEU A 522 -28.45 24.94 25.45
N LEU A 523 -27.66 25.74 26.19
CA LEU A 523 -27.86 25.93 27.63
C LEU A 523 -29.14 26.73 27.93
N TYR A 524 -29.48 27.73 27.11
CA TYR A 524 -30.73 28.50 27.24
C TYR A 524 -31.96 27.66 26.89
N SER A 525 -31.87 26.79 25.86
CA SER A 525 -32.91 25.83 25.48
C SER A 525 -33.18 24.79 26.58
N ARG A 526 -32.12 24.31 27.26
CA ARG A 526 -32.24 23.40 28.42
C ARG A 526 -32.83 24.08 29.67
N PHE A 527 -32.57 25.37 29.86
CA PHE A 527 -33.17 26.13 30.97
C PHE A 527 -34.68 26.34 30.75
N ILE A 528 -35.10 26.67 29.53
CA ILE A 528 -36.52 26.83 29.17
C ILE A 528 -37.28 25.49 29.27
N THR A 529 -36.66 24.36 28.92
CA THR A 529 -37.30 23.04 29.10
C THR A 529 -37.36 22.59 30.56
N SER A 530 -36.42 23.01 31.41
CA SER A 530 -36.46 22.74 32.85
C SER A 530 -37.56 23.54 33.56
N ASP A 531 -37.74 24.82 33.22
CA ASP A 531 -38.79 25.66 33.81
C ASP A 531 -40.20 25.27 33.33
N PHE A 532 -40.34 24.78 32.09
CA PHE A 532 -41.61 24.27 31.59
C PHE A 532 -42.05 22.96 32.26
N ILE A 533 -41.10 22.09 32.65
CA ILE A 533 -41.38 20.83 33.36
C ILE A 533 -41.74 21.10 34.84
N LEU A 534 -41.17 22.13 35.46
CA LEU A 534 -41.46 22.49 36.85
C LEU A 534 -42.83 23.19 37.00
N SER A 535 -43.30 23.94 36.00
CA SER A 535 -44.62 24.59 36.02
C SER A 535 -45.79 23.64 35.70
N THR A 536 -45.53 22.42 35.21
CA THR A 536 -46.55 21.37 35.02
C THR A 536 -46.61 20.35 36.16
N ALA A 537 -45.74 20.49 37.17
CA ALA A 537 -45.64 19.59 38.33
C ALA A 537 -46.04 20.24 39.67
N LEU A 538 -46.57 21.47 39.62
CA LEU A 538 -47.33 22.16 40.68
C LEU A 538 -48.75 22.36 40.16
#